data_AF-A0A925P799-F1
#
_entry.id   AF-A0A925P799-F1
#
_cell.length_a   1.000
_cell.length_b   1.000
_cell.length_c   1.000
_cell.angle_alpha   90.00
_cell.angle_beta   90.00
_cell.angle_gamma   90.00
#
_symmetry.space_group_name_H-M   'P 1'
#
loop_
_entity.id
_entity.type
_entity.pdbx_description
1 polymer ?
#
loop_
_entity_poly.entity_id
_entity_poly.type
_entity_poly.pdbx_seq_one_letter_code
_entity_poly.pdbx_strand_id
1 'polypeptide(L)'
;MSASADLPPASTIAAWRVLLRGAGVLIALFVFCFWAAKGYNRGWTKTQVRIDKYDEITDLTYPTYEKRFVPGVDYLGGGITFGLLVFAATFVGRRSPKPHAR
;
A
#
# COMPACT_ATOMS: atom_id res chain seq x y z
N MET A 1 52.23 -2.91 24.08
CA MET A 1 51.12 -3.78 23.59
C MET A 1 50.06 -3.72 24.68
N SER A 2 48.93 -3.04 24.51
CA SER A 2 47.83 -3.44 23.63
C SER A 2 46.91 -2.25 23.36
N ALA A 3 46.74 -1.89 22.08
CA ALA A 3 45.63 -1.04 21.63
C ALA A 3 44.41 -1.95 21.45
N SER A 4 43.54 -2.02 22.46
CA SER A 4 42.22 -2.63 22.32
C SER A 4 41.38 -1.70 21.45
N ALA A 5 41.21 -2.10 20.19
CA ALA A 5 40.37 -1.40 19.23
C ALA A 5 38.93 -1.31 19.76
N ASP A 6 38.48 -0.09 20.04
CA ASP A 6 37.07 0.23 20.21
C ASP A 6 36.35 -0.09 18.88
N LEU A 7 35.69 -1.25 18.81
CA LEU A 7 34.79 -1.56 17.71
C LEU A 7 33.60 -0.61 17.81
N PRO A 8 33.21 0.09 16.74
CA PRO A 8 32.06 0.98 16.77
C PRO A 8 30.81 0.18 17.17
N PRO A 9 29.92 0.72 18.01
CA PRO A 9 28.71 0.02 18.40
C PRO A 9 27.92 -0.34 17.14
N ALA A 10 27.51 -1.60 17.04
CA ALA A 10 26.67 -2.08 15.95
C ALA A 10 25.46 -1.14 15.83
N SER A 11 25.23 -0.58 14.64
CA SER A 11 24.16 0.38 14.41
C SER A 11 22.80 -0.29 14.61
N THR A 12 22.22 -0.19 15.80
CA THR A 12 20.92 -0.78 16.11
C THR A 12 19.84 0.03 15.39
N ILE A 13 19.27 -0.54 14.33
CA ILE A 13 18.12 0.05 13.66
C ILE A 13 16.97 0.06 14.67
N ALA A 14 16.44 1.25 14.99
CA ALA A 14 15.34 1.38 15.93
C ALA A 14 14.14 0.51 15.49
N ALA A 15 13.60 -0.30 16.41
CA ALA A 15 12.57 -1.30 16.14
C ALA A 15 11.35 -0.72 15.40
N TRP A 16 10.93 0.51 15.75
CA TRP A 16 9.82 1.21 15.08
C TRP A 16 10.05 1.43 13.58
N ARG A 17 11.30 1.63 13.13
CA ARG A 17 11.63 1.78 11.70
C ARG A 17 11.47 0.46 10.98
N VAL A 18 11.85 -0.65 11.61
CA VAL A 18 11.67 -2.00 11.06
C VAL A 18 10.18 -2.31 10.94
N LEU A 19 9.41 -1.99 11.97
CA LEU A 19 7.95 -2.16 11.97
C LEU A 19 7.28 -1.33 10.86
N LEU A 20 7.61 -0.04 10.72
CA LEU A 20 7.03 0.80 9.67
C LEU A 20 7.40 0.34 8.26
N ARG A 21 8.62 -0.16 8.06
CA ARG A 21 9.02 -0.74 6.76
C ARG A 21 8.20 -1.98 6.43
N GLY A 22 8.07 -2.90 7.39
CA GLY A 22 7.24 -4.09 7.25
C GLY A 22 5.78 -3.72 6.97
N ALA A 23 5.22 -2.79 7.73
CA ALA A 23 3.86 -2.31 7.55
C ALA A 23 3.64 -1.70 6.15
N GLY A 24 4.53 -0.83 5.68
CA GLY A 24 4.43 -0.22 4.35
C GLY A 24 4.42 -1.25 3.22
N VAL A 25 5.30 -2.25 3.30
CA VAL A 25 5.35 -3.36 2.32
C VAL A 25 4.10 -4.23 2.40
N LEU A 26 3.66 -4.58 3.61
CA LEU A 26 2.45 -5.39 3.82
C LEU A 26 1.19 -4.68 3.29
N ILE A 27 1.07 -3.37 3.50
CA ILE A 27 -0.03 -2.57 2.96
C ILE A 27 -0.02 -2.60 1.44
N ALA A 28 1.14 -2.36 0.81
CA ALA A 28 1.24 -2.37 -0.65
C ALA A 28 0.89 -3.73 -1.25
N LEU A 29 1.39 -4.82 -0.65
CA LEU A 29 1.06 -6.19 -1.05
C LEU A 29 -0.43 -6.49 -0.85
N PHE A 30 -0.99 -6.13 0.30
CA PHE A 30 -2.40 -6.34 0.60
C PHE A 30 -3.30 -5.63 -0.41
N VAL A 31 -3.03 -4.35 -0.70
CA VAL A 31 -3.79 -3.57 -1.70
C VAL A 31 -3.71 -4.22 -3.07
N PHE A 32 -2.51 -4.63 -3.50
CA PHE A 32 -2.33 -5.29 -4.79
C PHE A 32 -3.09 -6.62 -4.88
N CYS A 33 -2.95 -7.48 -3.87
CA CYS A 33 -3.64 -8.77 -3.80
C CYS A 33 -5.17 -8.58 -3.75
N PHE A 34 -5.66 -7.61 -2.97
CA PHE A 34 -7.09 -7.32 -2.87
C PHE A 34 -7.65 -6.81 -4.21
N TRP A 35 -6.95 -5.91 -4.89
CA TRP A 35 -7.35 -5.42 -6.21
C TRP A 35 -7.36 -6.54 -7.25
N ALA A 36 -6.34 -7.41 -7.25
CA ALA A 36 -6.28 -8.57 -8.13
C ALA A 36 -7.44 -9.55 -7.87
N ALA A 37 -7.72 -9.86 -6.60
CA ALA A 37 -8.79 -10.78 -6.20
C ALA A 37 -10.19 -10.26 -6.54
N LYS A 38 -10.41 -8.93 -6.53
CA LYS A 38 -11.73 -8.32 -6.78
C LYS A 38 -12.06 -8.12 -8.27
N GLY A 39 -11.20 -8.58 -9.18
CA GLY A 39 -11.48 -8.64 -10.61
C GLY A 39 -10.52 -7.82 -11.48
N TYR A 40 -9.42 -7.31 -10.92
CA TYR A 40 -8.37 -6.62 -11.70
C TYR A 40 -8.93 -5.50 -12.58
N ASN A 41 -9.86 -4.71 -12.02
CA ASN A 41 -10.53 -3.67 -12.79
C ASN A 41 -9.52 -2.57 -13.14
N ARG A 42 -9.24 -2.45 -14.44
CA ARG A 42 -8.33 -1.45 -15.01
C ARG A 42 -8.98 -0.06 -15.13
N GLY A 43 -10.30 0.04 -14.93
CA GLY A 43 -11.02 1.30 -14.88
C GLY A 43 -11.02 1.91 -13.48
N TRP A 44 -11.84 2.94 -13.30
CA TRP A 44 -12.09 3.58 -12.00
C TRP A 44 -12.87 2.67 -11.04
N THR A 45 -12.72 2.92 -9.74
CA THR A 45 -13.46 2.24 -8.67
C THR A 45 -14.96 2.39 -8.87
N LYS A 46 -15.69 1.28 -8.74
CA LYS A 46 -17.15 1.24 -8.83
C LYS A 46 -17.74 0.70 -7.53
N THR A 47 -18.77 1.35 -7.03
CA THR A 47 -19.56 0.89 -5.87
C THR A 47 -20.85 0.19 -6.28
N GLN A 48 -21.25 0.37 -7.54
CA GLN A 48 -22.41 -0.25 -8.15
C GLN A 48 -22.04 -0.75 -9.54
N VAL A 49 -22.57 -1.92 -9.91
CA VAL A 49 -22.39 -2.51 -11.23
C VAL A 49 -23.75 -2.72 -11.86
N ARG A 50 -23.90 -2.29 -13.12
CA ARG A 50 -25.10 -2.53 -13.91
C ARG A 50 -25.15 -4.01 -14.27
N ILE A 51 -26.25 -4.66 -13.94
CA ILE A 51 -26.53 -6.06 -14.26
C ILE A 51 -27.88 -6.07 -14.97
N ASP A 52 -27.94 -6.78 -16.08
CA ASP A 52 -29.20 -6.96 -16.79
C ASP A 52 -29.93 -8.13 -16.13
N LYS A 53 -31.12 -7.83 -15.58
CA LYS A 53 -31.94 -8.82 -14.89
C LYS A 53 -33.14 -9.15 -15.78
N TYR A 54 -33.39 -10.45 -15.93
CA TYR A 54 -34.54 -10.97 -16.66
C TYR A 54 -35.75 -11.05 -15.72
N ASP A 55 -36.89 -10.54 -16.16
CA ASP A 55 -38.18 -10.77 -15.52
C ASP A 55 -38.91 -11.90 -16.24
N GLU A 56 -39.15 -13.01 -15.53
CA GLU A 56 -39.82 -14.20 -16.05
C GLU A 56 -41.31 -14.00 -16.30
N ILE A 57 -41.93 -12.97 -15.70
CA ILE A 57 -43.37 -12.72 -15.85
C ILE A 57 -43.65 -11.88 -17.09
N THR A 58 -42.77 -10.92 -17.37
CA THR A 58 -42.94 -9.96 -18.47
C THR A 58 -42.07 -10.27 -19.68
N ASP A 59 -41.16 -11.25 -19.58
CA ASP A 59 -40.15 -11.58 -20.59
C ASP A 59 -39.28 -10.37 -21.01
N LEU A 60 -39.12 -9.40 -20.11
CA LEU A 60 -38.34 -8.19 -20.34
C LEU A 60 -37.01 -8.24 -19.60
N THR A 61 -35.97 -7.76 -20.26
CA THR A 61 -34.66 -7.53 -19.63
C THR A 61 -34.60 -6.07 -19.19
N TYR A 62 -34.38 -5.83 -17.90
CA TYR A 62 -34.21 -4.48 -17.36
C TYR A 62 -32.84 -4.31 -16.70
N PRO A 63 -32.23 -3.12 -16.86
CA PRO A 63 -30.98 -2.83 -16.18
C PRO A 63 -31.23 -2.55 -14.70
N THR A 64 -30.62 -3.35 -13.83
CA THR A 64 -30.57 -3.10 -12.40
C THR A 64 -29.14 -2.75 -11.96
N TYR A 65 -29.00 -2.09 -10.82
CA TYR A 65 -27.70 -1.80 -10.23
C TYR A 65 -27.53 -2.62 -8.97
N GLU A 66 -26.55 -3.52 -8.99
CA GLU A 66 -26.16 -4.27 -7.79
C GLU A 66 -25.06 -3.54 -7.04
N LYS A 67 -25.19 -3.48 -5.71
CA LYS A 67 -24.15 -2.94 -4.83
C LYS A 67 -22.97 -3.91 -4.79
N ARG A 68 -21.97 -3.64 -5.64
CA ARG A 68 -20.74 -4.41 -5.70
C ARG A 68 -19.55 -3.47 -5.74
N PHE A 69 -18.70 -3.54 -4.72
CA PHE A 69 -17.44 -2.81 -4.71
C PHE A 69 -16.41 -3.49 -5.61
N VAL A 70 -15.99 -2.78 -6.65
CA VAL A 70 -14.96 -3.17 -7.61
C VAL A 70 -13.85 -2.11 -7.54
N PRO A 71 -12.74 -2.37 -6.84
CA PRO A 71 -11.64 -1.43 -6.73
C PRO A 71 -11.00 -1.21 -8.09
N GLY A 72 -10.80 0.04 -8.46
CA GLY A 72 -10.15 0.44 -9.71
C GLY A 72 -8.66 0.70 -9.56
N VAL A 73 -8.08 1.24 -10.64
CA VAL A 73 -6.66 1.67 -10.66
C VAL A 73 -6.37 2.83 -9.70
N ASP A 74 -7.38 3.64 -9.38
CA ASP A 74 -7.31 4.69 -8.37
C ASP A 74 -7.14 4.16 -6.96
N TYR A 75 -7.86 3.08 -6.62
CA TYR A 75 -7.69 2.39 -5.34
C TYR A 75 -6.31 1.74 -5.25
N LEU A 76 -5.89 1.05 -6.32
CA LEU A 76 -4.57 0.44 -6.41
C LEU A 76 -3.46 1.49 -6.28
N GLY A 77 -3.51 2.54 -7.11
CA GLY A 77 -2.52 3.61 -7.15
C GLY A 77 -2.46 4.36 -5.83
N GLY A 78 -3.61 4.73 -5.25
CA GLY A 78 -3.69 5.39 -3.95
C GLY A 78 -3.12 4.52 -2.83
N GLY A 79 -3.50 3.24 -2.77
CA GLY A 79 -3.04 2.33 -1.73
C GLY A 79 -1.55 1.97 -1.83
N ILE A 80 -1.02 1.76 -3.04
CA ILE A 80 0.43 1.57 -3.25
C ILE A 80 1.19 2.84 -2.86
N THR A 81 0.72 4.02 -3.31
CA THR A 81 1.35 5.30 -2.96
C THR A 81 1.40 5.48 -1.45
N PHE A 82 0.30 5.19 -0.74
CA PHE A 82 0.27 5.26 0.71
C PHE A 82 1.28 4.30 1.37
N GLY A 83 1.34 3.03 0.93
CA GLY A 83 2.33 2.07 1.43
C GLY A 83 3.77 2.52 1.21
N LEU A 84 4.06 3.09 0.03
CA LEU A 84 5.37 3.65 -0.32
C LEU A 84 5.70 4.89 0.53
N LEU A 85 4.73 5.75 0.83
CA LEU A 85 4.95 6.91 1.70
C LEU A 85 5.31 6.49 3.12
N VAL A 86 4.61 5.49 3.67
CA VAL A 86 4.94 4.92 4.99
C VAL A 86 6.34 4.34 5.00
N PHE A 87 6.72 3.62 3.94
CA PHE A 87 8.07 3.08 3.79
C PHE A 87 9.14 4.19 3.65
N ALA A 88 8.88 5.20 2.81
CA ALA A 88 9.78 6.32 2.55
C ALA A 88 9.97 7.22 3.78
N ALA A 89 8.93 7.41 4.58
CA ALA A 89 9.00 8.15 5.84
C ALA A 89 10.08 7.58 6.79
N THR A 90 10.41 6.30 6.67
CA THR A 90 11.48 5.68 7.48
C THR A 90 12.88 6.21 7.17
N PHE A 91 13.08 7.01 6.12
CA PHE A 91 14.38 7.54 5.69
C PHE A 91 14.62 9.02 6.04
N VAL A 92 13.58 9.81 6.38
CA VAL A 92 13.64 11.28 6.53
C VAL A 92 14.53 11.77 7.70
N GLY A 93 14.93 10.90 8.62
CA GLY A 93 15.72 11.26 9.82
C GLY A 93 17.25 11.13 9.72
N ARG A 94 17.83 10.77 8.57
CA ARG A 94 19.30 10.71 8.42
C ARG A 94 19.86 12.13 8.18
N ARG A 95 19.98 12.95 9.24
CA ARG A 95 20.80 14.18 9.17
C ARG A 95 22.25 13.79 9.42
N SER A 96 23.13 14.07 8.45
CA SER A 96 24.58 13.93 8.62
C SER A 96 25.06 14.83 9.76
N PRO A 97 25.98 14.36 10.63
CA PRO A 97 26.62 15.23 11.61
C PRO A 97 27.31 16.36 10.85
N LYS A 98 27.04 17.61 11.21
CA LYS A 98 27.79 18.76 10.69
C LYS A 98 29.27 18.52 11.03
N PRO A 99 30.19 18.54 10.04
CA PRO A 99 31.61 18.58 10.34
C PRO A 99 31.86 19.83 11.19
N HIS A 100 32.29 19.65 12.44
CA HIS A 100 32.88 20.77 13.18
C HIS A 100 34.18 21.10 12.45
N ALA A 101 34.16 22.16 11.64
CA ALA A 101 35.37 22.81 11.21
C ALA A 101 36.06 23.37 12.46
N ARG A 102 37.33 22.99 12.63
CA ARG A 102 38.22 23.46 13.70
C ARG A 102 38.32 24.98 13.73
#